data_AF-A0A928FHF8-F1
#
_entry.id   AF-A0A928FHF8-F1
#
_cell.length_a   1.000
_cell.length_b   1.000
_cell.length_c   1.000
_cell.angle_alpha   90.00
_cell.angle_beta   90.00
_cell.angle_gamma   90.00
#
_symmetry.space_group_name_H-M   'P 1'
#
loop_
_entity.id
_entity.type
_entity.pdbx_description
1 polymer ?
#
loop_
_entity_poly.entity_id
_entity_poly.type
_entity_poly.pdbx_seq_one_letter_code
_entity_poly.pdbx_strand_id
1 'polypeptide(L)' 'MEILKKEQFDDNITKYYEEHFGKRDSDVWFEPPAVNVRVFRRDGKFISLKSHILTGEVEVFIE' A
#
# COMPACT_ATOMS: atom_id res chain seq x y z
N MET A 1 13.06 15.27 7.95
CA MET A 1 11.61 15.14 8.19
C MET A 1 10.88 14.35 7.10
N GLU A 2 11.36 14.31 5.84
CA GLU A 2 10.70 13.52 4.78
C GLU A 2 10.92 12.00 4.89
N ILE A 3 12.11 11.57 5.33
CA ILE A 3 12.43 10.13 5.49
C ILE A 3 11.47 9.46 6.48
N LEU A 4 11.24 10.09 7.64
CA LEU A 4 10.36 9.57 8.69
C LEU A 4 8.90 9.38 8.23
N LYS A 5 8.43 10.23 7.30
CA LYS A 5 7.08 10.14 6.74
C LYS A 5 6.95 9.01 5.72
N LYS A 6 8.03 8.70 4.97
CA LYS A 6 8.04 7.58 4.03
C LYS A 6 8.07 6.24 4.76
N GLU A 7 8.87 6.11 5.81
CA GLU A 7 8.90 4.88 6.63
C GLU A 7 7.54 4.62 7.28
N GLN A 8 6.95 5.65 7.89
CA GLN A 8 5.63 5.52 8.51
C GLN A 8 4.52 5.19 7.49
N PHE A 9 4.63 5.71 6.27
CA PHE A 9 3.76 5.36 5.16
C PHE A 9 3.88 3.87 4.79
N ASP A 10 5.12 3.41 4.59
CA ASP A 10 5.40 2.03 4.18
C ASP A 10 4.92 1.04 5.25
N ASP A 11 5.09 1.39 6.53
CA ASP A 11 4.58 0.60 7.66
C ASP A 11 3.06 0.51 7.66
N ASN A 12 2.35 1.63 7.47
CA ASN A 12 0.89 1.66 7.46
C ASN A 12 0.31 0.81 6.32
N ILE A 13 0.86 0.95 5.10
CA ILE A 13 0.41 0.14 3.96
C ILE A 13 0.76 -1.33 4.16
N THR A 14 1.96 -1.65 4.63
CA THR A 14 2.38 -3.04 4.83
C THR A 14 1.50 -3.71 5.86
N LYS A 15 1.24 -3.05 6.98
CA LYS A 15 0.33 -3.55 8.02
C LYS A 15 -1.08 -3.77 7.48
N TYR A 16 -1.64 -2.78 6.78
CA TYR A 16 -2.98 -2.90 6.19
C TYR A 16 -3.05 -4.04 5.17
N TYR A 17 -2.03 -4.17 4.31
CA TYR A 17 -1.95 -5.26 3.35
C TYR A 17 -1.92 -6.63 4.04
N GLU A 18 -1.09 -6.81 5.06
CA GLU A 18 -0.98 -8.07 5.79
C GLU A 18 -2.28 -8.41 6.54
N GLU A 19 -2.95 -7.42 7.15
CA GLU A 19 -4.21 -7.59 7.89
C GLU A 19 -5.42 -7.90 6.98
N HIS A 20 -5.54 -7.20 5.84
CA HIS A 20 -6.74 -7.29 4.99
C HIS A 20 -6.63 -8.29 3.85
N PHE A 21 -5.43 -8.47 3.30
CA PHE A 21 -5.22 -9.34 2.14
C PHE A 21 -4.52 -10.64 2.54
N GLY A 22 -3.73 -10.65 3.62
CA GLY A 22 -2.87 -11.77 3.97
C GLY A 22 -1.74 -11.90 2.96
N LYS A 23 -0.49 -11.83 3.45
CA LYS A 23 0.70 -11.82 2.59
C LYS A 23 0.76 -13.06 1.69
N ARG A 24 0.98 -12.86 0.40
CA ARG A 24 1.21 -13.94 -0.58
C ARG A 24 2.45 -13.64 -1.40
N ASP A 25 3.32 -14.62 -1.54
CA ASP A 25 4.54 -14.51 -2.34
C ASP A 25 4.25 -14.35 -3.85
N SER A 26 3.02 -14.70 -4.28
CA SER A 26 2.56 -14.54 -5.65
C SER A 26 2.15 -13.11 -6.02
N ASP A 27 2.06 -12.21 -5.05
CA ASP A 27 1.64 -10.84 -5.32
C ASP A 27 2.77 -10.03 -5.95
N VAL A 28 2.44 -9.39 -7.07
CA VAL A 28 3.41 -8.58 -7.81
C VAL A 28 3.20 -7.11 -7.45
N TRP A 29 4.19 -6.54 -6.77
CA TRP A 29 4.19 -5.15 -6.33
C TRP A 29 4.76 -4.21 -7.39
N PHE A 30 4.20 -3.01 -7.46
CA PHE A 30 4.73 -1.90 -8.25
C PHE A 30 4.55 -0.58 -7.50
N GLU A 31 5.61 0.23 -7.50
CA GLU A 31 5.64 1.56 -6.87
C GLU A 31 5.34 2.61 -7.95
N PRO A 32 4.13 3.18 -8.00
CA PRO A 32 3.85 4.27 -8.91
C PRO A 32 4.62 5.54 -8.49
N PRO A 33 4.82 6.51 -9.40
CA PRO A 33 5.47 7.79 -9.07
C PRO A 33 4.64 8.68 -8.11
N ALA A 34 3.44 8.24 -7.72
CA ALA A 34 2.58 8.95 -6.80
C ALA A 34 3.03 8.76 -5.34
N VAL A 35 3.12 9.87 -4.60
CA VAL A 35 3.48 9.83 -3.18
C VAL A 35 2.35 9.17 -2.38
N ASN A 36 2.71 8.20 -1.55
CA ASN A 36 1.83 7.46 -0.65
C ASN A 36 0.84 6.50 -1.32
N VAL A 37 1.19 5.92 -2.47
CA VAL A 37 0.42 4.84 -3.10
C VAL A 37 1.32 3.64 -3.32
N ARG A 38 0.86 2.46 -2.93
CA ARG A 38 1.42 1.18 -3.40
C ARG A 38 0.36 0.43 -4.16
N VAL A 39 0.77 -0.25 -5.22
CA VAL A 39 -0.15 -1.04 -6.01
C VAL A 39 0.41 -2.44 -6.15
N PHE A 40 -0.46 -3.43 -6.11
CA PHE A 40 -0.10 -4.82 -6.33
C PHE A 40 -1.14 -5.50 -7.20
N ARG A 41 -0.71 -6.56 -7.89
CA ARG A 41 -1.60 -7.40 -8.69
C ARG A 41 -1.87 -8.70 -7.95
N ARG A 42 -3.14 -9.06 -7.82
CA ARG A 42 -3.59 -10.33 -7.23
C ARG A 42 -4.82 -10.84 -7.95
N ASP A 43 -4.85 -12.15 -8.21
CA ASP A 43 -6.01 -12.84 -8.82
C ASP A 43 -6.51 -12.15 -10.10
N GLY A 44 -5.57 -11.61 -10.90
CA GLY A 44 -5.85 -10.90 -12.14
C GLY A 44 -6.23 -9.43 -11.99
N LYS A 45 -6.50 -8.94 -10.77
CA LYS A 45 -6.94 -7.57 -10.47
C LYS A 45 -5.79 -6.69 -10.01
N PHE A 46 -5.93 -5.38 -10.24
CA PHE A 46 -5.02 -4.37 -9.71
C PHE A 46 -5.61 -3.78 -8.43
N ILE A 47 -4.81 -3.75 -7.36
CA ILE A 47 -5.24 -3.27 -6.05
C ILE A 47 -4.29 -2.16 -5.65
N SER A 48 -4.82 -0.94 -5.55
CA SER A 48 -4.09 0.24 -5.09
C SER A 48 -4.43 0.52 -3.64
N LEU A 49 -3.39 0.65 -2.82
CA LEU A 49 -3.45 1.05 -1.43
C LEU A 49 -2.88 2.46 -1.31
N LYS A 50 -3.66 3.38 -0.75
CA LYS A 50 -3.26 4.78 -0.56
C LYS A 50 -3.39 5.15 0.90
N SER A 51 -2.30 5.58 1.53
CA SER A 51 -2.32 5.96 2.95
C SER A 51 -2.35 7.47 3.14
N HIS A 52 -3.17 7.93 4.09
CA HIS A 52 -3.22 9.31 4.53
C HIS A 52 -2.06 9.63 5.47
N ILE A 53 -1.22 10.59 5.09
CA ILE A 53 0.01 10.97 5.83
C ILE A 53 -0.25 11.36 7.29
N LEU A 54 -1.39 11.99 7.57
CA LEU A 54 -1.69 12.54 8.90
C LEU A 54 -2.46 11.56 9.80
N THR A 55 -3.32 10.73 9.22
CA THR A 55 -4.21 9.82 9.98
C THR A 55 -3.74 8.37 9.97
N GLY A 56 -2.90 8.00 9.01
CA GLY A 56 -2.47 6.62 8.77
C GLY A 56 -3.54 5.72 8.14
N GLU A 57 -4.75 6.24 7.89
CA GLU A 57 -5.82 5.51 7.23
C GLU A 57 -5.42 5.08 5.83
N VAL A 58 -5.82 3.88 5.42
CA VAL A 58 -5.52 3.32 4.10
C VAL A 58 -6.81 3.15 3.30
N GLU A 59 -6.88 3.81 2.16
CA GLU A 59 -7.92 3.65 1.16
C GLU A 59 -7.54 2.54 0.16
N VAL A 60 -8.53 1.77 -0.28
CA VAL A 60 -8.35 0.67 -1.23
C VAL A 60 -9.13 0.95 -2.50
N PHE A 61 -8.45 0.83 -3.64
CA PHE A 61 -9.07 0.89 -4.97
C PHE A 61 -8.78 -0.40 -5.71
N ILE A 62 -9.81 -1.06 -6.23
CA ILE A 62 -9.69 -2.35 -6.93
C ILE A 62 -10.21 -2.15 -8.36
N GLU A 63 -9.36 -2.48 -9.34
CA GLU A 63 -9.67 -2.49 -10.77
C GLU A 63 -9.61 -3.92 -11.33
#